data_AF-A0A3P6QRE2-F1
#
_entry.id   AF-A0A3P6QRE2-F1
#
_cell.length_a   1.000
_cell.length_b   1.000
_cell.length_c   1.000
_cell.angle_alpha   90.00
_cell.angle_beta   90.00
_cell.angle_gamma   90.00
#
_symmetry.space_group_name_H-M   'P 1'
#
loop_
_entity.id
_entity.type
_entity.pdbx_description
1 polymer ?
#
loop_
_entity_poly.entity_id
_entity_poly.type
_entity_poly.pdbx_seq_one_letter_code
_entity_poly.pdbx_strand_id
1 'polypeptide(L)'
;MPPCFYLLKHTVALWNVGFEALKNGETEVDLLVPVESALNSDPRVFRAKGIDSLPAIGIQRGVEIAVPYRLYLPRRFFPQFSVLASVKPMDRRGGYLFAVVNPYDTMVDVGVLLEPAGSGQTNISLIYSSRRDTTSKAIA
;
A
#
# COMPACT_ATOMS: atom_id res chain seq x y z
N MET A 1 -20.43 6.75 -5.70
CA MET A 1 -19.37 7.24 -4.80
C MET A 1 -18.03 6.69 -5.25
N PRO A 2 -16.93 7.47 -5.19
CA PRO A 2 -15.61 6.94 -5.52
C PRO A 2 -15.18 5.89 -4.48
N PRO A 3 -14.47 4.81 -4.90
CA PRO A 3 -13.89 3.84 -3.97
C PRO A 3 -12.91 4.53 -3.01
N CYS A 4 -12.82 4.01 -1.78
CA CYS A 4 -11.83 4.43 -0.80
C CYS A 4 -10.53 3.66 -1.03
N PHE A 5 -9.41 4.34 -0.87
CA PHE A 5 -8.08 3.76 -0.90
C PHE A 5 -7.65 3.55 0.55
N TYR A 6 -7.42 2.31 0.97
CA TYR A 6 -6.78 2.03 2.26
C TYR A 6 -5.30 1.88 2.02
N LEU A 7 -4.56 2.81 2.60
CA LEU A 7 -3.14 2.68 2.71
C LEU A 7 -2.81 2.18 4.12
N LEU A 8 -2.14 1.02 4.14
CA LEU A 8 -1.50 0.40 5.29
C LEU A 8 -2.47 0.01 6.43
N LYS A 9 -2.81 -1.28 6.53
CA LYS A 9 -3.48 -1.79 7.74
C LYS A 9 -2.51 -2.10 8.88
N HIS A 10 -1.20 -2.08 8.63
CA HIS A 10 -0.21 -2.52 9.62
C HIS A 10 1.15 -1.83 9.48
N THR A 11 1.98 -2.05 10.50
CA THR A 11 3.25 -1.37 10.67
C THR A 11 4.28 -1.72 9.62
N VAL A 12 4.53 -0.76 8.75
CA VAL A 12 5.51 -0.84 7.68
C VAL A 12 6.34 0.43 7.71
N ALA A 13 7.67 0.29 7.75
CA ALA A 13 8.55 1.38 7.35
C ALA A 13 8.53 1.46 5.82
N LEU A 14 7.94 2.50 5.24
CA LEU A 14 7.98 2.71 3.79
C LEU A 14 9.16 3.58 3.40
N TRP A 15 9.85 3.20 2.32
CA TRP A 15 10.98 3.92 1.77
C TRP A 15 10.66 4.43 0.35
N ASN A 16 11.11 5.65 0.04
CA ASN A 16 11.10 6.21 -1.30
C ASN A 16 12.51 6.03 -1.91
N VAL A 17 12.64 5.17 -2.93
CA VAL A 17 13.87 5.09 -3.74
C VAL A 17 13.66 6.07 -4.90
N GLY A 18 14.47 7.13 -4.93
CA GLY A 18 14.33 8.18 -5.95
C GLY A 18 14.55 7.68 -7.39
N PHE A 19 13.56 8.00 -8.23
CA PHE A 19 13.61 8.49 -9.60
C PHE A 19 14.78 8.05 -10.51
N GLU A 20 14.50 7.07 -11.37
CA GLU A 20 14.84 7.22 -12.79
C GLU A 20 13.58 7.67 -13.51
N ALA A 21 13.65 8.81 -14.22
CA ALA A 21 12.58 9.25 -15.09
C ALA A 21 12.30 8.11 -16.10
N LEU A 22 11.15 7.45 -15.96
CA LEU A 22 10.67 6.48 -16.93
C LEU A 22 10.44 7.22 -18.24
N LYS A 23 11.49 7.26 -19.08
CA LYS A 23 11.36 7.63 -20.48
C LYS A 23 10.38 6.63 -21.07
N ASN A 24 9.18 7.09 -21.41
CA ASN A 24 8.22 6.56 -22.41
C ASN A 24 6.74 6.52 -21.95
N GLY A 25 6.21 7.59 -21.33
CA GLY A 25 4.75 7.73 -21.14
C GLY A 25 4.15 6.82 -20.05
N GLU A 26 4.99 6.22 -19.22
CA GLU A 26 4.57 5.49 -18.03
C GLU A 26 4.08 6.48 -16.96
N THR A 27 2.96 6.14 -16.29
CA THR A 27 2.40 6.99 -15.23
C THR A 27 2.84 6.45 -13.89
N GLU A 28 3.59 7.25 -13.15
CA GLU A 28 3.99 6.96 -11.78
C GLU A 28 2.97 7.55 -10.80
N VAL A 29 2.67 6.80 -9.74
CA VAL A 29 1.80 7.25 -8.65
C VAL A 29 2.53 7.01 -7.33
N ASP A 30 2.86 8.10 -6.64
CA ASP A 30 3.45 8.04 -5.31
C ASP A 30 2.36 7.85 -4.25
N LEU A 31 2.34 6.66 -3.66
CA LEU A 31 1.41 6.31 -2.59
C LEU A 31 1.86 6.81 -1.21
N LEU A 32 3.05 7.41 -1.06
CA LEU A 32 3.51 7.96 0.23
C LEU A 32 2.87 9.31 0.57
N VAL A 33 2.46 10.07 -0.44
CA VAL A 33 1.83 11.39 -0.27
C VAL A 33 0.71 11.38 0.80
N PRO A 34 -0.28 10.46 0.79
CA PRO A 34 -1.28 10.40 1.84
C PRO A 34 -0.74 9.99 3.22
N VAL A 35 0.35 9.21 3.29
CA VAL A 35 1.01 8.86 4.57
C VAL A 35 1.70 10.06 5.17
N GLU A 36 2.38 10.86 4.35
CA GLU A 36 3.08 12.06 4.81
C GLU A 36 2.11 13.09 5.40
N SER A 37 0.91 13.20 4.84
CA SER A 37 -0.16 14.01 5.41
C SER A 37 -0.56 13.54 6.83
N ALA A 38 -0.49 12.22 7.09
CA ALA A 38 -0.84 11.64 8.38
C ALA A 38 0.22 11.87 9.48
N LEU A 39 1.47 12.19 9.12
CA LEU A 39 2.56 12.46 10.09
C LEU A 39 2.22 13.59 11.08
N ASN A 40 1.38 14.54 10.66
CA ASN A 40 1.02 15.69 11.49
C ASN A 40 -0.33 15.51 12.21
N SER A 41 -1.09 14.46 11.89
CA SER A 41 -2.46 14.26 12.39
C SER A 41 -2.61 13.05 13.33
N ASP A 42 -1.74 12.04 13.24
CA ASP A 42 -1.75 10.88 14.12
C ASP A 42 -0.34 10.60 14.67
N PRO A 43 -0.11 10.67 16.00
CA PRO A 43 1.21 10.42 16.60
C PRO A 43 1.70 8.97 16.41
N ARG A 44 0.82 8.06 16.00
CA ARG A 44 1.14 6.68 15.65
C ARG A 44 1.75 6.58 14.25
N VAL A 45 1.77 7.66 13.46
CA VAL A 45 2.51 7.81 12.21
C VAL A 45 3.69 8.72 12.48
N PHE A 46 4.91 8.22 12.32
CA PHE A 46 6.12 8.92 12.75
C PHE A 46 7.28 8.74 11.77
N ARG A 47 8.21 9.68 11.76
CA ARG A 47 9.45 9.57 10.98
C ARG A 47 10.34 8.49 11.60
N ALA A 48 10.87 7.61 10.76
CA ALA A 48 11.73 6.49 11.13
C ALA A 48 12.97 6.46 10.23
N LYS A 49 13.90 5.56 10.57
CA LYS A 49 15.05 5.23 9.72
C LYS A 49 14.82 3.88 9.06
N GLY A 50 14.89 3.87 7.73
CA GLY A 50 14.79 2.70 6.88
C GLY A 50 16.13 2.00 6.67
N ILE A 51 16.23 1.29 5.54
CA ILE A 51 17.47 0.65 5.08
C ILE A 51 18.54 1.74 4.91
N ASP A 52 19.78 1.42 5.31
CA ASP A 52 20.93 2.34 5.25
C ASP A 52 20.72 3.69 5.93
N SER A 53 19.89 3.74 6.97
CA SER A 53 19.51 4.96 7.70
C SER A 53 18.77 6.01 6.87
N LEU A 54 18.25 5.62 5.70
CA LEU A 54 17.53 6.52 4.83
C LEU A 54 16.14 6.85 5.42
N PRO A 55 15.54 8.01 5.10
CA PRO A 55 14.28 8.44 5.72
C PRO A 55 13.14 7.47 5.41
N ALA A 56 12.41 7.04 6.45
CA ALA A 56 11.23 6.19 6.31
C ALA A 56 10.07 6.72 7.16
N ILE A 57 8.86 6.21 6.92
CA ILE A 57 7.69 6.50 7.76
C ILE A 57 7.29 5.23 8.49
N GLY A 58 7.30 5.26 9.82
CA GLY A 58 6.76 4.21 10.68
C GLY A 58 5.29 4.44 10.98
N ILE A 59 4.50 3.37 10.97
CA ILE A 59 3.05 3.42 11.19
C ILE A 59 2.71 2.41 12.27
N GLN A 60 2.17 2.77 13.42
CA GLN A 60 1.83 1.76 14.42
C GLN A 60 0.57 0.97 14.03
N ARG A 61 0.41 -0.19 14.64
CA ARG A 61 -0.76 -1.05 14.46
C ARG A 61 -2.06 -0.30 14.81
N GLY A 62 -3.09 -0.51 14.00
CA GLY A 62 -4.41 0.10 14.20
C GLY A 62 -4.52 1.55 13.71
N VAL A 63 -3.50 2.04 13.00
CA VAL A 63 -3.64 3.21 12.13
C VAL A 63 -4.26 2.75 10.82
N GLU A 64 -5.21 3.54 10.32
CA GLU A 64 -5.83 3.35 9.02
C GLU A 64 -5.77 4.68 8.26
N ILE A 65 -5.07 4.70 7.13
CA ILE A 65 -4.94 5.89 6.28
C ILE A 65 -5.85 5.66 5.07
N ALA A 66 -7.08 6.16 5.18
CA ALA A 66 -8.07 6.05 4.11
C ALA A 66 -8.17 7.37 3.34
N VAL A 67 -8.00 7.33 2.02
CA VAL A 67 -8.12 8.51 1.15
C VAL A 67 -9.00 8.22 -0.08
N PRO A 68 -9.70 9.23 -0.64
CA PRO A 68 -10.48 9.03 -1.86
C PRO A 68 -9.59 8.58 -3.03
N TYR A 69 -9.92 7.45 -3.67
CA TYR A 69 -9.15 6.87 -4.78
C TYR A 69 -8.81 7.89 -5.88
N ARG A 70 -9.77 8.76 -6.20
CA ARG A 70 -9.67 9.72 -7.32
C ARG A 70 -8.71 10.88 -7.10
N LEU A 71 -8.19 11.06 -5.88
CA LEU A 71 -7.17 12.07 -5.59
C LEU A 71 -5.77 11.60 -5.96
N TYR A 72 -5.54 10.28 -5.96
CA TYR A 72 -4.19 9.72 -6.12
C TYR A 72 -4.06 8.78 -7.32
N LEU A 73 -5.15 8.11 -7.73
CA LEU A 73 -5.14 7.13 -8.81
C LEU A 73 -5.95 7.57 -10.04
N PRO A 74 -5.55 7.10 -11.24
CA PRO A 74 -6.23 7.43 -12.49
C PRO A 74 -7.66 6.87 -12.54
N ARG A 75 -8.50 7.46 -13.41
CA ARG A 75 -9.90 7.04 -13.59
C ARG A 75 -10.07 5.53 -13.85
N ARG A 76 -9.14 4.94 -14.59
CA ARG A 76 -9.06 3.50 -14.85
C ARG A 76 -7.73 3.03 -14.30
N PHE A 77 -7.77 2.02 -13.44
CA PHE A 77 -6.55 1.41 -12.93
C PHE A 77 -5.72 0.83 -14.08
N PHE A 78 -4.41 0.82 -13.93
CA PHE A 78 -3.48 0.36 -14.96
C PHE A 78 -3.68 -1.14 -15.21
N PRO A 79 -3.95 -1.59 -16.45
CA PRO A 79 -4.07 -3.02 -16.76
C PRO A 79 -2.76 -3.79 -16.57
N GLN A 80 -1.64 -3.08 -16.74
CA GLN A 80 -0.28 -3.57 -16.53
C GLN A 80 0.41 -2.56 -15.63
N PHE A 81 0.98 -3.03 -14.52
CA PHE A 81 1.63 -2.17 -13.54
C PHE A 81 2.72 -2.95 -12.80
N SER A 82 3.60 -2.18 -12.19
CA SER A 82 4.61 -2.66 -11.25
C SER A 82 4.39 -1.94 -9.92
N VAL A 83 4.63 -2.63 -8.82
CA VAL A 83 4.63 -2.03 -7.48
C VAL A 83 6.05 -2.04 -6.97
N LEU A 84 6.59 -0.86 -6.69
CA LEU A 84 7.86 -0.71 -6.00
C LEU A 84 7.59 -0.29 -4.56
N ALA A 85 8.10 -1.07 -3.61
CA ALA A 85 8.02 -0.74 -2.19
C ALA A 85 9.19 -1.36 -1.44
N SER A 86 9.74 -0.61 -0.49
CA SER A 86 10.59 -1.17 0.56
C SER A 86 9.82 -1.15 1.86
N VAL A 87 9.75 -2.30 2.52
CA VAL A 87 8.89 -2.52 3.68
C VAL A 87 9.67 -3.20 4.80
N LYS A 88 9.55 -2.70 6.02
CA LYS A 88 10.04 -3.38 7.23
C LYS A 88 8.87 -3.65 8.18
N PRO A 89 8.32 -4.87 8.20
CA PRO A 89 7.31 -5.25 9.17
C PRO A 89 7.86 -5.18 10.60
N MET A 90 7.11 -4.61 11.55
CA MET A 90 7.49 -4.64 12.98
C MET A 90 7.02 -5.91 13.71
N ASP A 91 6.07 -6.65 13.13
CA ASP A 91 5.60 -7.92 13.65
C ASP A 91 5.24 -8.90 12.52
N ARG A 92 4.94 -10.14 12.89
CA ARG A 92 4.64 -11.24 11.95
C ARG A 92 3.15 -11.38 11.62
N ARG A 93 2.28 -10.45 12.02
CA ARG A 93 0.83 -10.66 11.83
C ARG A 93 0.36 -10.36 10.40
N GLY A 94 1.23 -9.79 9.57
CA GLY A 94 0.89 -9.44 8.19
C GLY A 94 0.02 -8.18 8.07
N GLY A 95 -0.52 -7.95 6.88
CA GLY A 95 -1.33 -6.80 6.56
C GLY A 95 -1.30 -6.38 5.09
N TYR A 96 -2.28 -5.57 4.69
CA TYR A 96 -2.22 -4.86 3.41
C TYR A 96 -1.17 -3.76 3.46
N LEU A 97 -0.23 -3.80 2.52
CA LEU A 97 0.68 -2.71 2.20
C LEU A 97 -0.09 -1.54 1.57
N PHE A 98 -0.97 -1.85 0.61
CA PHE A 98 -2.00 -0.95 0.12
C PHE A 98 -3.18 -1.78 -0.39
N ALA A 99 -4.37 -1.17 -0.43
CA ALA A 99 -5.55 -1.75 -1.03
C ALA A 99 -6.47 -0.67 -1.58
N VAL A 100 -6.90 -0.84 -2.83
CA VAL A 100 -8.12 -0.22 -3.35
C VAL A 100 -9.27 -1.12 -2.94
N VAL A 101 -10.25 -0.57 -2.23
CA VAL A 101 -11.49 -1.30 -1.93
C VAL A 101 -12.65 -0.75 -2.73
N ASN A 102 -13.72 -1.54 -2.81
CA ASN A 102 -14.99 -1.01 -3.25
C ASN A 102 -15.53 0.06 -2.27
N PRO A 103 -16.51 0.89 -2.68
CA PRO A 103 -17.08 1.93 -1.82
C PRO A 103 -17.78 1.45 -0.53
N TYR A 104 -18.00 0.15 -0.40
CA TYR A 104 -18.68 -0.45 0.76
C TYR A 104 -17.69 -1.09 1.75
N ASP A 105 -16.38 -1.03 1.47
CA ASP A 105 -15.33 -1.69 2.25
C ASP A 105 -15.58 -3.20 2.46
N THR A 106 -16.12 -3.86 1.45
CA THR A 106 -16.41 -5.31 1.50
C THR A 106 -15.50 -6.14 0.61
N MET A 107 -14.84 -5.52 -0.36
CA MET A 107 -14.01 -6.24 -1.34
C MET A 107 -12.78 -5.40 -1.71
N VAL A 108 -11.64 -6.06 -1.85
CA VAL A 108 -10.41 -5.48 -2.38
C VAL A 108 -10.41 -5.64 -3.90
N ASP A 109 -10.38 -4.52 -4.60
CA ASP A 109 -10.28 -4.46 -6.05
C ASP A 109 -8.85 -4.75 -6.51
N VAL A 110 -7.86 -4.16 -5.85
CA VAL A 110 -6.43 -4.45 -6.03
C VAL A 110 -5.67 -4.09 -4.76
N GLY A 111 -4.72 -4.91 -4.34
CA GLY A 111 -3.87 -4.62 -3.19
C GLY A 111 -2.71 -5.58 -3.06
N VAL A 112 -1.71 -5.20 -2.26
CA VAL A 112 -0.59 -6.07 -1.90
C VAL A 112 -0.73 -6.48 -0.46
N LEU A 113 -0.84 -7.79 -0.23
CA LEU A 113 -0.99 -8.40 1.07
C LEU A 113 0.33 -9.04 1.50
N LEU A 114 0.76 -8.75 2.73
CA LEU A 114 1.88 -9.38 3.40
C LEU A 114 1.32 -10.36 4.44
N GLU A 115 1.74 -11.62 4.43
CA GLU A 115 1.29 -12.62 5.41
C GLU A 115 2.47 -13.38 6.00
N PRO A 116 2.40 -13.83 7.26
CA PRO A 116 3.43 -14.71 7.80
C PRO A 116 3.50 -16.03 7.02
N ALA A 117 4.72 -16.43 6.65
CA ALA A 117 4.98 -17.69 5.95
C ALA A 117 5.72 -18.73 6.82
N GLY A 118 5.71 -18.55 8.15
CA GLY A 118 6.52 -19.35 9.08
C GLY A 118 8.00 -18.93 9.07
N SER A 119 8.79 -19.43 10.03
CA SER A 119 10.27 -19.28 10.09
C SER A 119 10.85 -17.86 9.85
N GLY A 120 10.07 -16.79 10.10
CA GLY A 120 10.50 -15.41 9.86
C GLY A 120 10.35 -14.94 8.41
N GLN A 121 9.77 -15.76 7.54
CA GLN A 121 9.43 -15.44 6.16
C GLN A 121 8.09 -14.71 6.08
N THR A 122 7.93 -13.92 5.02
CA THR A 122 6.69 -13.20 4.70
C THR A 122 6.26 -13.56 3.29
N ASN A 123 5.05 -14.08 3.14
CA ASN A 123 4.39 -14.24 1.85
C ASN A 123 3.94 -12.87 1.37
N ILE A 124 4.19 -12.59 0.09
CA ILE A 124 3.74 -11.37 -0.58
C ILE A 124 2.76 -11.84 -1.64
N SER A 125 1.54 -11.34 -1.60
CA SER A 125 0.50 -11.72 -2.55
C SER A 125 -0.16 -10.49 -3.15
N LEU A 126 -0.33 -10.53 -4.47
CA LEU A 126 -1.16 -9.58 -5.18
C LEU A 126 -2.62 -10.04 -5.05
N ILE A 127 -3.43 -9.23 -4.37
CA ILE A 127 -4.87 -9.40 -4.28
C ILE A 127 -5.51 -8.59 -5.40
N TYR A 128 -6.43 -9.20 -6.15
CA TYR A 128 -7.20 -8.50 -7.18
C TYR A 128 -8.60 -9.10 -7.33
N SER A 129 -9.57 -8.28 -7.72
CA SER A 129 -10.90 -8.75 -8.12
C SER A 129 -11.14 -8.45 -9.60
N SER A 130 -11.78 -9.39 -10.29
CA SER A 130 -12.30 -9.17 -11.65
C SER A 130 -13.74 -8.71 -11.55
N ARG A 131 -14.20 -7.82 -12.45
CA ARG A 131 -15.62 -7.43 -12.52
C ARG A 131 -16.58 -8.60 -12.78
N ARG A 132 -16.06 -9.76 -13.18
CA ARG A 132 -16.84 -10.99 -13.35
C ARG A 132 -16.89 -11.87 -12.10
N ASP A 133 -16.01 -11.64 -11.14
CA ASP A 133 -15.89 -12.43 -9.92
C ASP A 133 -16.44 -11.62 -8.74
N THR A 134 -17.28 -12.24 -7.92
CA THR A 134 -17.81 -11.63 -6.67
C THR A 134 -16.83 -11.74 -5.51
N THR A 135 -15.60 -12.22 -5.75
CA THR A 135 -14.59 -12.53 -4.73
C THR A 135 -13.21 -12.09 -5.21
N SER A 136 -12.40 -11.54 -4.30
CA SER A 136 -10.99 -11.25 -4.55
C SER A 136 -10.17 -12.56 -4.66
N LYS A 137 -9.14 -12.54 -5.50
CA LYS A 137 -8.18 -13.63 -5.74
C LYS A 137 -6.78 -13.19 -5.32
N ALA A 138 -5.96 -14.13 -4.87
CA ALA A 138 -4.56 -13.91 -4.52
C ALA A 138 -3.64 -14.62 -5.53
N ILE A 139 -2.59 -13.95 -5.98
CA ILE A 139 -1.46 -14.56 -6.71
C ILE A 139 -0.20 -14.30 -5.89
N ALA A 140 0.57 -15.35 -5.62
CA ALA A 140 1.85 -15.31 -4.92
C ALA A 140 3.00 -15.49 -5.92
#